data_AF-A0A7U9XCC5-F1
#
_entry.id   AF-A0A7U9XCC5-F1
#
_cell.length_a   1.000
_cell.length_b   1.000
_cell.length_c   1.000
_cell.angle_alpha   90.00
_cell.angle_beta   90.00
_cell.angle_gamma   90.00
#
_symmetry.space_group_name_H-M   'P 1'
#
loop_
_entity.id
_entity.type
_entity.pdbx_description
1 polymer ?
#
loop_
_entity_poly.entity_id
_entity_poly.type
_entity_poly.pdbx_seq_one_letter_code
_entity_poly.pdbx_strand_id
1 'polypeptide(L)'
;MMAKLKWNPLKVILIDSVFTAVALAGVLFIHQVAIIYVAIAMLGFFAAGGALQTGLAVVQLFNPGPKGRNTGIYYTFMGAASYLIPVVAAQLTKASGEANAVYTLMIMLLVFAALAILSSLYLVGQHVKIFGKSALGK
;
A
#
# COMPACT_ATOMS: atom_id res chain seq x y z
N MET A 1 -8.78 16.03 -9.10
CA MET A 1 -8.27 16.64 -10.36
C MET A 1 -7.24 15.72 -11.06
N MET A 2 -7.50 14.40 -11.16
CA MET A 2 -6.62 13.41 -11.84
C MET A 2 -6.76 13.41 -13.37
N ALA A 3 -7.68 14.19 -13.94
CA ALA A 3 -7.89 14.26 -15.39
C ALA A 3 -6.81 15.07 -16.13
N LYS A 4 -5.98 15.85 -15.42
CA LYS A 4 -4.96 16.74 -16.05
C LYS A 4 -3.55 16.15 -16.10
N LEU A 5 -3.25 15.15 -15.28
CA LEU A 5 -1.97 14.45 -15.29
C LEU A 5 -2.24 13.04 -15.81
N LYS A 6 -1.89 12.74 -17.07
CA LYS A 6 -2.12 11.45 -17.77
C LYS A 6 -1.32 10.27 -17.16
N TRP A 7 -1.14 10.24 -15.84
CA TRP A 7 -0.35 9.24 -15.17
C TRP A 7 -1.21 7.99 -14.96
N ASN A 8 -0.71 6.85 -15.42
CA ASN A 8 -1.39 5.58 -15.21
C ASN A 8 -1.44 5.30 -13.69
N PRO A 9 -2.61 5.02 -13.11
CA PRO A 9 -2.75 4.71 -11.68
C PRO A 9 -1.80 3.62 -11.19
N LEU A 10 -1.43 2.65 -12.03
CA LEU A 10 -0.46 1.60 -11.69
C LEU A 10 0.97 2.13 -11.46
N LYS A 11 1.38 3.19 -12.17
CA LYS A 11 2.68 3.84 -11.94
C LYS A 11 2.74 4.45 -10.54
N VAL A 12 1.64 5.08 -10.14
CA VAL A 12 1.54 5.77 -8.85
C VAL A 12 1.57 4.75 -7.72
N ILE A 13 0.79 3.66 -7.81
CA ILE A 13 0.82 2.57 -6.81
C ILE A 13 2.22 1.98 -6.64
N LEU A 14 2.95 1.74 -7.75
CA LEU A 14 4.31 1.21 -7.68
C LEU A 14 5.26 2.14 -6.93
N ILE A 15 5.25 3.43 -7.30
CA ILE A 15 6.09 4.45 -6.66
C ILE A 15 5.74 4.52 -5.17
N ASP A 16 4.46 4.65 -4.84
CA ASP A 16 3.97 4.77 -3.47
C ASP A 16 4.34 3.55 -2.62
N SER A 17 4.25 2.34 -3.19
CA SER A 17 4.59 1.09 -2.50
C SER A 17 6.09 0.98 -2.22
N VAL A 18 6.94 1.42 -3.16
CA VAL A 18 8.40 1.46 -2.98
C VAL A 18 8.79 2.46 -1.90
N PHE A 19 8.24 3.68 -1.93
CA PHE A 19 8.52 4.69 -0.91
C PHE A 19 8.02 4.26 0.49
N THR A 20 6.89 3.57 0.56
CA THR A 20 6.36 2.97 1.79
C THR A 20 7.32 1.91 2.36
N ALA A 21 7.85 1.03 1.51
CA ALA A 21 8.81 0.01 1.94
C ALA A 21 10.14 0.62 2.42
N VAL A 22 10.64 1.65 1.72
CA VAL A 22 11.86 2.38 2.11
C VAL A 22 11.65 3.11 3.44
N ALA A 23 10.50 3.76 3.64
CA ALA A 23 10.16 4.43 4.89
C ALA A 23 10.14 3.43 6.06
N LEU A 24 9.49 2.27 5.89
CA LEU A 24 9.45 1.23 6.92
C LEU A 24 10.83 0.63 7.21
N ALA A 25 11.64 0.38 6.20
CA ALA A 25 13.01 -0.10 6.37
C ALA A 25 13.88 0.95 7.12
N GLY A 26 13.74 2.23 6.79
CA GLY A 26 14.46 3.31 7.46
C GLY A 26 14.17 3.38 8.96
N VAL A 27 12.91 3.20 9.37
CA VAL A 27 12.54 3.14 10.79
C VAL A 27 13.10 1.91 11.49
N LEU A 28 13.21 0.77 10.78
CA LEU A 28 13.69 -0.49 11.34
C LEU A 28 15.21 -0.52 11.55
N PHE A 29 15.97 0.18 10.70
CA PHE A 29 17.44 0.24 10.82
C PHE A 29 17.94 1.46 11.60
N ILE A 30 17.18 2.56 11.67
CA ILE A 30 17.61 3.80 12.33
C ILE A 30 16.53 4.30 13.30
N HIS A 31 16.74 4.00 14.58
CA HIS A 31 15.83 4.32 15.70
C HIS A 31 15.96 5.77 16.20
N GLN A 32 16.08 6.73 15.28
CA GLN A 32 16.17 8.15 15.63
C GLN A 32 14.81 8.82 15.50
N VAL A 33 14.41 9.58 16.52
CA VAL A 33 13.10 10.26 16.59
C VAL A 33 12.80 11.10 15.34
N ALA A 34 13.80 11.80 14.80
CA ALA A 34 13.65 12.59 13.58
C ALA A 34 13.28 11.74 12.35
N ILE A 35 13.86 10.55 12.21
CA ILE A 35 13.60 9.64 11.09
C ILE A 35 12.22 9.02 11.21
N ILE A 36 11.76 8.73 12.43
CA ILE A 36 10.39 8.27 12.70
C ILE A 36 9.38 9.30 12.22
N TYR A 37 9.56 10.59 12.52
CA TYR A 37 8.63 11.64 12.07
C TYR A 37 8.61 11.80 10.55
N VAL A 38 9.78 11.76 9.90
CA VAL A 38 9.87 11.82 8.44
C VAL A 38 9.21 10.60 7.81
N ALA A 39 9.41 9.40 8.38
CA ALA A 39 8.77 8.18 7.92
C ALA A 39 7.25 8.23 8.06
N ILE A 40 6.71 8.73 9.18
CA ILE A 40 5.25 8.89 9.36
C ILE A 40 4.68 9.86 8.31
N ALA A 41 5.37 10.98 8.04
CA ALA A 41 4.95 11.93 7.01
C ALA A 41 4.95 11.28 5.60
N MET A 42 5.99 10.52 5.28
CA MET A 42 6.07 9.77 4.01
C MET A 42 4.98 8.71 3.91
N LEU A 43 4.74 7.93 4.97
CA LEU A 43 3.68 6.92 5.00
C LEU A 43 2.29 7.55 4.84
N GLY A 44 2.03 8.69 5.49
CA GLY A 44 0.76 9.41 5.35
C GLY A 44 0.53 9.90 3.92
N PHE A 45 1.56 10.44 3.26
CA PHE A 45 1.44 10.95 1.90
C PHE A 45 1.34 9.82 0.85
N PHE A 46 2.27 8.87 0.87
CA PHE A 46 2.38 7.84 -0.16
C PHE A 46 1.37 6.70 0.04
N ALA A 47 1.20 6.19 1.27
CA ALA A 47 0.31 5.04 1.49
C ALA A 47 -1.17 5.46 1.55
N ALA A 48 -1.52 6.43 2.41
CA ALA A 48 -2.91 6.85 2.58
C ALA A 48 -3.40 7.83 1.50
N GLY A 49 -2.54 8.75 1.06
CA GLY A 49 -2.87 9.72 0.02
C GLY A 49 -2.82 9.14 -1.40
N GLY A 50 -1.72 8.46 -1.74
CA GLY A 50 -1.45 7.97 -3.10
C GLY A 50 -2.02 6.57 -3.37
N ALA A 51 -1.48 5.55 -2.71
CA ALA A 51 -1.74 4.14 -3.03
C ALA A 51 -3.22 3.75 -2.84
N LEU A 52 -3.86 4.29 -1.80
CA LEU A 52 -5.26 3.99 -1.48
C LEU A 52 -6.24 4.56 -2.52
N GLN A 53 -6.02 5.80 -2.96
CA GLN A 53 -6.89 6.44 -3.96
C GLN A 53 -6.66 5.84 -5.35
N THR A 54 -5.41 5.58 -5.70
CA THR A 54 -5.03 5.01 -7.00
C THR A 54 -5.36 3.53 -7.09
N GLY A 55 -5.33 2.79 -5.97
CA GLY A 55 -5.76 1.40 -5.87
C GLY A 55 -7.21 1.20 -6.27
N LEU A 56 -8.11 2.05 -5.78
CA LEU A 56 -9.51 2.03 -6.21
C LEU A 56 -9.66 2.30 -7.72
N ALA A 57 -8.90 3.25 -8.25
CA ALA A 57 -8.91 3.55 -9.69
C ALA A 57 -8.43 2.36 -10.54
N VAL A 58 -7.44 1.59 -10.07
CA VAL A 58 -6.97 0.37 -10.72
C VAL A 58 -8.05 -0.72 -10.72
N VAL A 59 -8.72 -0.96 -9.60
CA VAL A 59 -9.82 -1.94 -9.53
C VAL A 59 -10.95 -1.58 -10.50
N GLN A 60 -11.27 -0.30 -10.62
CA GLN A 60 -12.26 0.18 -11.58
C GLN A 60 -11.79 0.06 -13.05
N LEU A 61 -10.48 0.15 -13.31
CA LEU A 61 -9.90 -0.01 -14.64
C LEU A 61 -9.94 -1.47 -15.11
N PHE A 62 -9.57 -2.41 -14.24
CA PHE A 62 -9.51 -3.84 -14.58
C PHE A 62 -10.89 -4.53 -14.59
N ASN A 63 -11.87 -4.00 -13.85
CA ASN A 63 -13.23 -4.53 -13.84
C ASN A 63 -14.24 -3.42 -14.22
N PRO A 64 -14.45 -3.15 -15.52
CA PRO A 64 -15.42 -2.15 -15.97
C PRO A 64 -16.85 -2.65 -15.74
N GLY A 65 -17.35 -2.46 -14.52
CA GLY A 65 -18.69 -2.84 -14.07
C GLY A 65 -19.33 -1.76 -13.19
N PRO A 66 -20.41 -2.07 -12.44
CA PRO A 66 -21.07 -1.11 -11.57
C PRO A 66 -20.09 -0.50 -10.55
N LYS A 67 -19.75 0.79 -10.73
CA LYS A 67 -18.71 1.47 -9.94
C LYS A 67 -18.96 1.39 -8.43
N GLY A 68 -20.23 1.41 -8.01
CA GLY A 68 -20.62 1.27 -6.59
C GLY A 68 -20.26 -0.09 -5.99
N ARG A 69 -20.41 -1.20 -6.74
CA ARG A 69 -20.10 -2.56 -6.26
C ARG A 69 -18.59 -2.75 -6.07
N ASN A 70 -17.78 -2.35 -7.04
CA ASN A 70 -16.33 -2.49 -6.97
C ASN A 70 -15.74 -1.65 -5.83
N THR A 71 -16.28 -0.44 -5.66
CA THR A 71 -15.88 0.46 -4.57
C THR A 71 -16.30 -0.10 -3.20
N GLY A 72 -17.51 -0.66 -3.11
CA GLY A 72 -17.97 -1.34 -1.90
C GLY A 72 -17.06 -2.51 -1.51
N ILE A 73 -16.74 -3.40 -2.44
CA ILE A 73 -15.83 -4.53 -2.18
C ILE A 73 -14.45 -4.04 -1.72
N TYR A 74 -13.89 -3.03 -2.40
CA TYR A 74 -12.59 -2.46 -2.05
C TYR A 74 -12.57 -1.91 -0.60
N TYR A 75 -13.59 -1.13 -0.22
CA TYR A 75 -13.68 -0.58 1.12
C TYR A 75 -14.03 -1.62 2.19
N THR A 76 -14.75 -2.70 1.85
CA THR A 76 -14.99 -3.80 2.79
C THR A 76 -13.69 -4.49 3.20
N PHE A 77 -12.82 -4.82 2.23
CA PHE A 77 -11.51 -5.41 2.55
C PHE A 77 -10.61 -4.44 3.32
N MET A 78 -10.69 -3.15 3.00
CA MET A 78 -9.99 -2.11 3.77
C MET A 78 -10.48 -2.02 5.22
N GLY A 79 -11.80 -2.07 5.44
CA GLY A 79 -12.39 -2.08 6.78
C GLY A 79 -12.00 -3.33 7.56
N ALA A 80 -12.01 -4.49 6.92
CA ALA A 80 -11.56 -5.74 7.53
C ALA A 80 -10.08 -5.66 7.94
N ALA A 81 -9.20 -5.16 7.06
CA ALA A 81 -7.78 -4.97 7.38
C ALA A 81 -7.58 -3.98 8.54
N SER A 82 -8.35 -2.88 8.56
CA SER A 82 -8.30 -1.87 9.62
C SER A 82 -8.69 -2.41 11.00
N TYR A 83 -9.53 -3.44 11.05
CA TYR A 83 -9.86 -4.14 12.30
C TYR A 83 -8.83 -5.23 12.65
N LEU A 84 -8.36 -6.00 11.67
CA LEU A 84 -7.46 -7.13 11.92
C LEU A 84 -6.07 -6.69 12.36
N ILE A 85 -5.52 -5.61 11.80
CA ILE A 85 -4.15 -5.14 12.13
C ILE A 85 -4.03 -4.80 13.64
N PRO A 86 -4.92 -4.00 14.25
CA PRO A 86 -4.90 -3.76 15.69
C PRO A 86 -5.11 -5.01 16.54
N VAL A 87 -5.96 -5.95 16.11
CA VAL A 87 -6.21 -7.20 16.84
C VAL A 87 -4.94 -8.07 16.88
N VAL A 88 -4.27 -8.23 15.74
CA VAL A 88 -2.99 -8.97 15.66
C VAL A 88 -1.93 -8.27 16.51
N ALA A 89 -1.84 -6.94 16.44
CA ALA A 89 -0.94 -6.15 17.28
C ALA A 89 -1.19 -6.38 18.77
N ALA A 90 -2.44 -6.34 19.21
CA ALA A 90 -2.80 -6.56 20.61
C ALA A 90 -2.42 -7.97 21.09
N GLN A 91 -2.57 -9.00 20.25
CA GLN A 91 -2.16 -10.37 20.59
C GLN A 91 -0.64 -10.52 20.66
N LEU A 92 0.09 -9.92 19.72
CA LEU A 92 1.56 -9.94 19.73
C LEU A 92 2.12 -9.22 20.96
N THR A 93 1.52 -8.10 21.36
CA THR A 93 1.92 -7.37 22.59
C THR A 93 1.72 -8.21 23.84
N LYS A 94 0.62 -8.98 23.93
CA LYS A 94 0.36 -9.89 25.06
C LYS A 94 1.32 -11.08 25.11
N ALA A 95 1.74 -11.59 23.95
CA ALA A 95 2.55 -12.80 23.86
C ALA A 95 4.06 -12.57 24.01
N SER A 96 4.59 -11.43 23.53
CA SER A 96 6.04 -11.23 23.39
C SER A 96 6.59 -9.98 24.09
N GLY A 97 5.74 -9.19 24.76
CA GLY A 97 6.10 -7.92 25.38
C GLY A 97 6.17 -6.77 24.37
N GLU A 98 5.94 -5.54 24.84
CA GLU A 98 5.74 -4.35 24.00
C GLU A 98 6.87 -4.11 22.99
N ALA A 99 8.12 -4.19 23.43
CA ALA A 99 9.27 -3.91 22.58
C ALA A 99 9.39 -4.91 21.41
N ASN A 100 9.31 -6.22 21.69
CA ASN A 100 9.40 -7.25 20.65
C ASN A 100 8.16 -7.28 19.76
N ALA A 101 6.98 -6.96 20.29
CA ALA A 101 5.76 -6.87 19.51
C ALA A 101 5.83 -5.76 18.47
N VAL A 102 6.38 -4.59 18.82
CA VAL A 102 6.58 -3.48 17.87
C VAL A 102 7.51 -3.88 16.73
N TYR A 103 8.66 -4.50 17.03
CA TYR A 103 9.56 -5.01 15.98
C TYR A 103 8.88 -6.05 15.09
N THR A 104 8.16 -7.00 15.69
CA THR A 104 7.44 -8.05 14.94
C THR A 104 6.37 -7.46 14.03
N LEU A 105 5.63 -6.47 14.51
CA LEU A 105 4.63 -5.74 13.72
C LEU A 105 5.26 -4.96 12.57
N MET A 106 6.38 -4.27 12.82
CA MET A 106 7.08 -3.53 11.78
C MET A 106 7.62 -4.45 10.68
N ILE A 107 8.18 -5.62 11.05
CA ILE A 107 8.61 -6.63 10.09
C ILE A 107 7.41 -7.16 9.29
N MET A 108 6.29 -7.45 9.96
CA MET A 108 5.06 -7.90 9.29
C MET A 108 4.56 -6.86 8.27
N LEU A 109 4.56 -5.57 8.64
CA LEU A 109 4.18 -4.48 7.73
C LEU A 109 5.14 -4.34 6.55
N LEU A 110 6.44 -4.55 6.77
CA LEU A 110 7.45 -4.56 5.71
C LEU A 110 7.23 -5.72 4.72
N VAL A 111 6.88 -6.91 5.22
CA VAL A 111 6.49 -8.06 4.38
C VAL A 111 5.26 -7.74 3.54
N PHE A 112 4.23 -7.11 4.13
CA PHE A 112 3.05 -6.67 3.37
C PHE A 112 3.39 -5.60 2.32
N ALA A 113 4.30 -4.67 2.62
CA ALA A 113 4.78 -3.69 1.64
C ALA A 113 5.52 -4.38 0.47
N ALA A 114 6.36 -5.39 0.74
CA ALA A 114 7.01 -6.17 -0.30
C ALA A 114 6.00 -6.94 -1.17
N LEU A 115 4.98 -7.55 -0.55
CA LEU A 115 3.88 -8.20 -1.30
C LEU A 115 3.07 -7.19 -2.13
N ALA A 116 2.90 -5.95 -1.65
CA ALA A 116 2.28 -4.87 -2.42
C ALA A 116 3.10 -4.51 -3.66
N ILE A 117 4.43 -4.47 -3.54
CA ILE A 117 5.34 -4.26 -4.68
C ILE A 117 5.24 -5.42 -5.67
N LEU A 118 5.27 -6.67 -5.20
CA LEU A 118 5.16 -7.84 -6.08
C LEU A 118 3.81 -7.91 -6.81
N SER A 119 2.72 -7.64 -6.10
CA SER A 119 1.37 -7.63 -6.71
C SER A 119 1.19 -6.48 -7.70
N SER A 120 1.73 -5.29 -7.42
CA SER A 120 1.71 -4.18 -8.37
C SER A 120 2.58 -4.44 -9.60
N LEU A 121 3.75 -5.09 -9.46
CA LEU A 121 4.56 -5.54 -10.59
C LEU A 121 3.82 -6.58 -11.46
N TYR A 122 3.14 -7.53 -10.81
CA TYR A 122 2.28 -8.49 -11.51
C TYR A 122 1.16 -7.80 -12.28
N LEU A 123 0.49 -6.81 -11.68
CA LEU A 123 -0.56 -6.04 -12.35
C LEU A 123 -0.04 -5.21 -13.53
N VAL A 124 1.19 -4.69 -13.46
CA VAL A 124 1.84 -4.04 -14.61
C VAL A 124 2.07 -5.03 -15.75
N GLY A 125 2.55 -6.24 -15.45
CA GLY A 125 2.70 -7.31 -16.45
C GLY A 125 1.36 -7.73 -17.06
N GLN A 126 0.32 -7.84 -16.25
CA GLN A 126 -1.04 -8.15 -16.71
C GLN A 126 -1.67 -7.02 -17.52
N HIS A 127 -1.38 -5.76 -17.19
CA HIS A 127 -1.87 -4.61 -17.96
C HIS A 127 -1.34 -4.63 -19.40
N VAL A 128 -0.08 -5.05 -19.60
CA VAL A 128 0.49 -5.24 -20.96
C VAL A 128 -0.29 -6.31 -21.73
N LYS A 129 -0.63 -7.42 -21.07
CA LYS A 129 -1.38 -8.54 -21.69
C LYS A 129 -2.83 -8.19 -22.00
N ILE A 130 -3.50 -7.48 -21.10
CA ILE A 130 -4.95 -7.20 -21.18
C ILE A 130 -5.23 -5.98 -22.06
N PHE A 131 -4.44 -4.91 -21.95
CA PHE A 131 -4.69 -3.65 -22.65
C PHE A 131 -3.76 -3.41 -23.84
N GLY A 132 -2.84 -4.32 -24.13
CA GLY A 132 -1.89 -4.23 -25.26
C GLY A 132 -0.93 -3.03 -25.17
N LYS A 133 -0.92 -2.32 -24.04
CA LYS A 133 -0.11 -1.13 -23.78
C LYS A 133 0.54 -1.23 -22.41
N SER A 134 1.80 -0.83 -22.34
CA SER A 134 2.52 -0.78 -21.07
C SER A 134 1.89 0.23 -20.13
N ALA A 135 1.55 -0.22 -18.92
CA ALA A 135 1.14 0.67 -17.84
C ALA A 135 2.25 1.67 -17.47
N LEU A 136 3.51 1.33 -17.79
CA LEU A 136 4.70 2.15 -17.61
C LEU A 136 5.00 3.07 -18.83
N GLY A 137 4.31 2.88 -19.96
CA GLY A 137 4.47 3.69 -21.17
C GLY A 137 3.94 5.13 -21.05
N LYS A 138 4.38 6.01 -21.97
CA LYS A 138 3.94 7.42 -22.06
C LYS A 138 2.44 7.54 -22.34
#